data_AF-A0A428TJE1-F1
#
_entry.id   AF-A0A428TJE1-F1
#
_cell.length_a   1.000
_cell.length_b   1.000
_cell.length_c   1.000
_cell.angle_alpha   90.00
_cell.angle_beta   90.00
_cell.angle_gamma   90.00
#
_symmetry.space_group_name_H-M   'P 1'
#
loop_
_entity.id
_entity.type
_entity.pdbx_description
1 polymer ?
#
loop_
_entity_poly.entity_id
_entity_poly.type
_entity_poly.pdbx_seq_one_letter_code
_entity_poly.pdbx_strand_id
1 'polypeptide(L)'
;MPQWWVDSRIEATVTRPFVLSQLLPDEIERLDRPVAFGGEDLTERTYWESIRNDAPRMFLILVDLGVPDQIFGVIDDGWDDAELPIALEDVDRLALTAVRDEKVEKKFYQRQFHYLLKPLQRGSHLVYGDHEVVPLDVVERSPLATHKSHAIDKVKLPNVSGAFFCRRRYSLGAGPGAIPISEFLDAIQGIKGLQNEHMVSYWASYTHNGFGYVLFLAAERPYSQVVSGDDTISVQAPGKDTP
;
A
#
# COMPACT_ATOMS: atom_id res chain seq x y z
N MET A 1 2.33 8.15 -13.11
CA MET A 1 2.34 7.87 -11.65
C MET A 1 2.15 6.38 -11.48
N PRO A 2 2.71 5.73 -10.44
CA PRO A 2 2.38 4.34 -10.17
C PRO A 2 0.88 4.28 -9.90
N GLN A 3 0.14 3.54 -10.72
CA GLN A 3 -1.29 3.38 -10.49
C GLN A 3 -1.43 2.24 -9.47
N TRP A 4 -1.92 2.55 -8.28
CA TRP A 4 -2.13 1.60 -7.19
C TRP A 4 -3.30 0.65 -7.49
N TRP A 5 -3.16 -0.66 -7.22
CA TRP A 5 -4.24 -1.64 -7.32
C TRP A 5 -5.07 -1.69 -6.03
N VAL A 6 -5.80 -0.61 -5.79
CA VAL A 6 -6.84 -0.59 -4.75
C VAL A 6 -8.08 -1.34 -5.22
N ASP A 7 -8.91 -1.79 -4.28
CA ASP A 7 -10.08 -2.64 -4.56
C ASP A 7 -11.00 -2.07 -5.64
N SER A 8 -11.36 -0.79 -5.52
CA SER A 8 -12.20 -0.10 -6.50
C SER A 8 -11.63 -0.10 -7.92
N ARG A 9 -10.29 -0.11 -8.05
CA ARG A 9 -9.64 -0.20 -9.36
C ARG A 9 -9.66 -1.63 -9.87
N ILE A 10 -9.41 -2.62 -9.02
CA ILE A 10 -9.47 -4.03 -9.39
C ILE A 10 -10.87 -4.35 -9.92
N GLU A 11 -11.91 -4.00 -9.17
CA GLU A 11 -13.32 -4.15 -9.55
C GLU A 11 -13.64 -3.44 -10.87
N ALA A 12 -13.14 -2.22 -11.07
CA ALA A 12 -13.36 -1.46 -12.30
C ALA A 12 -12.55 -2.00 -13.50
N THR A 13 -11.48 -2.75 -13.27
CA THR A 13 -10.60 -3.28 -14.32
C THR A 13 -11.04 -4.67 -14.76
N VAL A 14 -11.35 -5.57 -13.82
CA VAL A 14 -11.75 -6.96 -14.08
C VAL A 14 -13.20 -7.01 -14.57
N THR A 15 -13.38 -6.50 -15.77
CA THR A 15 -14.65 -6.48 -16.50
C THR A 15 -14.66 -7.57 -17.56
N ARG A 16 -15.84 -7.99 -18.02
CA ARG A 16 -15.95 -9.03 -19.06
C ARG A 16 -15.17 -8.65 -20.32
N PRO A 17 -15.28 -7.42 -20.87
CA PRO A 17 -14.48 -7.01 -22.03
C PRO A 17 -12.97 -7.08 -21.78
N PHE A 18 -12.53 -6.74 -20.56
CA PHE A 18 -11.11 -6.86 -20.20
C PHE A 18 -10.67 -8.32 -20.20
N VAL A 19 -11.39 -9.22 -19.51
CA VAL A 19 -11.05 -10.66 -19.48
C VAL A 19 -11.01 -11.25 -20.89
N LEU A 20 -12.01 -10.95 -21.72
CA LEU A 20 -12.04 -11.37 -23.12
C LEU A 20 -10.82 -10.90 -23.91
N SER A 21 -10.32 -9.69 -23.63
CA SER A 21 -9.14 -9.14 -24.34
C SER A 21 -7.81 -9.82 -23.98
N GLN A 22 -7.78 -10.59 -22.89
CA GLN A 22 -6.57 -11.28 -22.42
C GLN A 22 -6.52 -12.76 -22.80
N LEU A 23 -7.61 -13.32 -23.34
CA LEU A 23 -7.75 -14.74 -23.63
C LEU A 23 -7.86 -15.01 -25.13
N LEU A 24 -7.46 -16.22 -25.54
CA LEU A 24 -7.64 -16.71 -26.90
C LEU A 24 -9.10 -17.10 -27.17
N PRO A 25 -9.55 -17.18 -28.45
CA PRO A 25 -10.94 -17.54 -28.78
C PRO A 25 -11.43 -18.83 -28.11
N ASP A 26 -10.62 -19.90 -28.12
CA ASP A 26 -10.99 -21.18 -27.53
C ASP A 26 -11.10 -21.11 -25.98
N GLU A 27 -10.35 -20.22 -25.36
CA GLU A 27 -10.39 -19.95 -23.91
C GLU A 27 -11.59 -19.08 -23.53
N ILE A 28 -11.95 -18.12 -24.39
CA ILE A 28 -13.15 -17.29 -24.22
C ILE A 28 -14.40 -18.18 -24.14
N GLU A 29 -14.49 -19.23 -24.97
CA GLU A 29 -15.60 -20.18 -24.91
C GLU A 29 -15.68 -20.95 -23.59
N ARG A 30 -14.60 -21.05 -22.81
CA ARG A 30 -14.62 -21.68 -21.48
C ARG A 30 -15.24 -20.77 -20.43
N LEU A 31 -15.24 -19.46 -20.60
CA LEU A 31 -15.72 -18.51 -19.58
C LEU A 31 -17.18 -18.76 -19.18
N ASP A 32 -18.01 -19.13 -20.14
CA ASP A 32 -19.45 -19.37 -19.93
C ASP A 32 -19.76 -20.83 -19.54
N ARG A 33 -18.73 -21.69 -19.38
CA ARG A 33 -18.89 -23.07 -18.91
C ARG A 33 -18.94 -23.11 -17.39
N PRO A 34 -19.65 -24.08 -16.80
CA PRO A 34 -19.58 -24.33 -15.36
C PRO A 34 -18.16 -24.75 -14.97
N VAL A 35 -17.74 -24.36 -13.76
CA VAL A 35 -16.44 -24.77 -13.20
C VAL A 35 -16.40 -26.29 -13.04
N ALA A 36 -15.27 -26.91 -13.42
CA ALA A 36 -15.12 -28.36 -13.50
C ALA A 36 -14.85 -29.05 -12.14
N PHE A 37 -15.13 -28.39 -11.02
CA PHE A 37 -14.79 -28.87 -9.68
C PHE A 37 -15.30 -30.31 -9.45
N GLY A 38 -14.41 -31.19 -8.98
CA GLY A 38 -14.59 -32.64 -9.05
C GLY A 38 -15.92 -33.16 -8.50
N GLY A 39 -16.75 -33.72 -9.39
CA GLY A 39 -17.89 -34.58 -9.08
C GLY A 39 -19.21 -33.84 -8.80
N GLU A 40 -20.18 -34.09 -9.68
CA GLU A 40 -21.64 -33.88 -9.54
C GLU A 40 -22.13 -32.77 -8.56
N ASP A 41 -22.61 -31.68 -9.16
CA ASP A 41 -23.75 -30.88 -8.65
C ASP A 41 -23.57 -29.97 -7.43
N LEU A 42 -22.51 -29.14 -7.33
CA LEU A 42 -22.47 -28.16 -6.22
C LEU A 42 -22.23 -26.68 -6.54
N THR A 43 -21.92 -26.28 -7.78
CA THR A 43 -21.99 -24.85 -8.14
C THR A 43 -22.46 -24.64 -9.58
N GLU A 44 -23.56 -23.91 -9.77
CA GLU A 44 -24.00 -23.38 -11.08
C GLU A 44 -23.08 -22.25 -11.60
N ARG A 45 -21.94 -22.00 -10.92
CA ARG A 45 -21.07 -20.86 -11.16
C ARG A 45 -20.22 -21.11 -12.40
N THR A 46 -20.23 -20.13 -13.29
CA THR A 46 -19.38 -20.12 -14.49
C THR A 46 -17.96 -19.67 -14.16
N TYR A 47 -16.97 -20.03 -14.99
CA TYR A 47 -15.61 -19.51 -14.82
C TYR A 47 -15.56 -17.97 -14.83
N TRP A 48 -16.39 -17.32 -15.64
CA TRP A 48 -16.51 -15.86 -15.63
C TRP A 48 -16.93 -15.31 -14.26
N GLU A 49 -17.94 -15.91 -13.63
CA GLU A 49 -18.40 -15.49 -12.30
C GLU A 49 -17.34 -15.73 -11.24
N SER A 50 -16.59 -16.84 -11.33
CA SER A 50 -15.47 -17.11 -10.43
C SER A 50 -14.35 -16.09 -10.57
N ILE A 51 -13.95 -15.75 -11.80
CA ILE A 51 -12.93 -14.72 -12.07
C ILE A 51 -13.39 -13.35 -11.54
N ARG A 52 -14.67 -13.01 -11.74
CA ARG A 52 -15.18 -11.70 -11.35
C ARG A 52 -15.31 -11.55 -9.83
N ASN A 53 -15.80 -12.57 -9.16
CA ASN A 53 -16.25 -12.46 -7.77
C ASN A 53 -15.24 -13.01 -6.76
N ASP A 54 -14.52 -14.07 -7.12
CA ASP A 54 -13.68 -14.81 -6.18
C ASP A 54 -12.18 -14.66 -6.50
N ALA A 55 -11.81 -14.56 -7.78
CA ALA A 55 -10.41 -14.55 -8.21
C ALA A 55 -9.94 -13.33 -9.06
N PRO A 56 -10.43 -12.09 -8.86
CA PRO A 56 -10.05 -10.97 -9.71
C PRO A 56 -8.57 -10.57 -9.57
N ARG A 57 -7.98 -10.63 -8.37
CA ARG A 57 -6.55 -10.33 -8.16
C ARG A 57 -5.69 -11.43 -8.76
N MET A 58 -6.07 -12.68 -8.56
CA MET A 58 -5.40 -13.84 -9.15
C MET A 58 -5.31 -13.69 -10.67
N PHE A 59 -6.43 -13.39 -11.33
CA PHE A 59 -6.45 -13.16 -12.77
C PHE A 59 -5.53 -12.02 -13.19
N LEU A 60 -5.54 -10.88 -12.48
CA LEU A 60 -4.66 -9.75 -12.80
C LEU A 60 -3.17 -10.09 -12.62
N ILE A 61 -2.81 -10.89 -11.62
CA ILE A 61 -1.43 -11.37 -11.44
C ILE A 61 -1.01 -12.23 -12.63
N LEU A 62 -1.86 -13.16 -13.06
CA LEU A 62 -1.61 -14.02 -14.22
C LEU A 62 -1.48 -13.23 -15.54
N VAL A 63 -2.32 -12.21 -15.72
CA VAL A 63 -2.20 -11.26 -16.84
C VAL A 63 -0.84 -10.54 -16.80
N ASP A 64 -0.42 -10.04 -15.64
CA ASP A 64 0.87 -9.37 -15.45
C ASP A 64 2.08 -10.29 -15.72
N LEU A 65 1.89 -11.61 -15.53
CA LEU A 65 2.89 -12.64 -15.82
C LEU A 65 2.88 -13.09 -17.29
N GLY A 66 1.83 -12.76 -18.05
CA GLY A 66 1.65 -13.17 -19.43
C GLY A 66 1.10 -14.60 -19.61
N VAL A 67 0.44 -15.14 -18.59
CA VAL A 67 -0.18 -16.48 -18.58
C VAL A 67 -1.66 -16.45 -18.11
N PRO A 68 -2.51 -15.59 -18.69
CA PRO A 68 -3.89 -15.40 -18.23
C PRO A 68 -4.76 -16.65 -18.36
N ASP A 69 -4.43 -17.56 -19.28
CA ASP A 69 -5.13 -18.83 -19.53
C ASP A 69 -5.04 -19.80 -18.34
N GLN A 70 -4.02 -19.66 -17.49
CA GLN A 70 -3.83 -20.52 -16.32
C GLN A 70 -4.92 -20.31 -15.25
N ILE A 71 -5.72 -19.24 -15.35
CA ILE A 71 -6.80 -18.97 -14.41
C ILE A 71 -7.81 -20.11 -14.32
N PHE A 72 -8.02 -20.86 -15.41
CA PHE A 72 -8.94 -21.98 -15.39
C PHE A 72 -8.43 -23.12 -14.51
N GLY A 73 -7.14 -23.48 -14.62
CA GLY A 73 -6.53 -24.51 -13.78
C GLY A 73 -6.50 -24.09 -12.31
N VAL A 74 -6.17 -22.83 -12.06
CA VAL A 74 -6.16 -22.22 -10.71
C VAL A 74 -7.54 -22.34 -10.05
N ILE A 75 -8.63 -22.01 -10.77
CA ILE A 75 -10.00 -22.16 -10.28
C ILE A 75 -10.40 -23.63 -10.14
N ASP A 76 -10.02 -24.49 -11.09
CA ASP A 76 -10.32 -25.93 -11.05
C ASP A 76 -9.70 -26.61 -9.82
N ASP A 77 -8.52 -26.16 -9.41
CA ASP A 77 -7.82 -26.61 -8.20
C ASP A 77 -8.31 -25.93 -6.91
N GLY A 78 -9.30 -25.02 -7.01
CA GLY A 78 -9.97 -24.38 -5.87
C GLY A 78 -9.24 -23.18 -5.29
N TRP A 79 -8.29 -22.58 -6.00
CA TRP A 79 -7.60 -21.37 -5.57
C TRP A 79 -8.38 -20.12 -5.98
N ASP A 80 -8.51 -19.17 -5.05
CA ASP A 80 -9.14 -17.88 -5.27
C ASP A 80 -8.33 -16.74 -4.59
N ASP A 81 -8.88 -15.52 -4.57
CA ASP A 81 -8.22 -14.38 -3.93
C ASP A 81 -8.14 -14.50 -2.39
N ALA A 82 -8.95 -15.35 -1.75
CA ALA A 82 -8.91 -15.54 -0.30
C ALA A 82 -7.67 -16.31 0.15
N GLU A 83 -7.09 -17.11 -0.75
CA GLU A 83 -5.83 -17.83 -0.53
C GLU A 83 -4.58 -16.93 -0.66
N LEU A 84 -4.75 -15.69 -1.13
CA LEU A 84 -3.64 -14.74 -1.24
C LEU A 84 -3.31 -14.09 0.12
N PRO A 85 -2.02 -13.91 0.49
CA PRO A 85 -0.85 -14.26 -0.30
C PRO A 85 -0.46 -15.74 -0.19
N ILE A 86 -0.15 -16.35 -1.33
CA ILE A 86 0.35 -17.73 -1.41
C ILE A 86 1.85 -17.71 -1.07
N ALA A 87 2.24 -18.59 -0.16
CA ALA A 87 3.63 -18.79 0.24
C ALA A 87 4.47 -19.29 -0.96
N LEU A 88 5.74 -18.89 -1.04
CA LEU A 88 6.58 -19.20 -2.22
C LEU A 88 6.68 -20.70 -2.48
N GLU A 89 6.70 -21.49 -1.40
CA GLU A 89 6.70 -22.95 -1.40
C GLU A 89 5.42 -23.60 -1.92
N ASP A 90 4.29 -22.88 -1.92
CA ASP A 90 3.00 -23.38 -2.41
C ASP A 90 2.66 -22.87 -3.82
N VAL A 91 3.44 -21.93 -4.38
CA VAL A 91 3.19 -21.37 -5.73
C VAL A 91 3.33 -22.43 -6.82
N ASP A 92 4.16 -23.45 -6.63
CA ASP A 92 4.32 -24.54 -7.60
C ASP A 92 3.02 -25.35 -7.80
N ARG A 93 2.14 -25.37 -6.79
CA ARG A 93 0.82 -26.01 -6.85
C ARG A 93 -0.16 -25.31 -7.79
N LEU A 94 0.11 -24.07 -8.20
CA LEU A 94 -0.70 -23.35 -9.18
C LEU A 94 -0.43 -23.81 -10.62
N ALA A 95 0.61 -24.63 -10.84
CA ALA A 95 0.95 -25.20 -12.14
C ALA A 95 1.01 -24.18 -13.30
N LEU A 96 1.56 -22.98 -13.05
CA LEU A 96 1.54 -21.82 -13.96
C LEU A 96 2.17 -22.04 -15.35
N THR A 97 2.94 -23.11 -15.51
CA THR A 97 3.60 -23.48 -16.77
C THR A 97 3.55 -24.99 -16.96
N ALA A 98 3.50 -25.46 -18.21
CA ALA A 98 3.44 -26.89 -18.53
C ALA A 98 4.62 -27.71 -17.96
N VAL A 99 5.77 -27.08 -17.80
CA VAL A 99 6.91 -27.60 -17.04
C VAL A 99 7.25 -26.57 -15.97
N ARG A 100 7.51 -27.02 -14.75
CA ARG A 100 7.89 -26.18 -13.62
C ARG A 100 8.95 -25.14 -13.99
N ASP A 101 8.65 -23.87 -13.72
CA ASP A 101 9.58 -22.74 -13.91
C ASP A 101 9.66 -21.88 -12.65
N GLU A 102 10.71 -22.07 -11.85
CA GLU A 102 10.97 -21.30 -10.63
C GLU A 102 11.02 -19.78 -10.85
N LYS A 103 11.37 -19.31 -12.06
CA LYS A 103 11.40 -17.87 -12.34
C LYS A 103 10.00 -17.31 -12.41
N VAL A 104 9.05 -18.06 -12.98
CA VAL A 104 7.64 -17.69 -13.03
C VAL A 104 7.04 -17.76 -11.63
N GLU A 105 7.33 -18.81 -10.86
CA GLU A 105 6.91 -18.96 -9.46
C GLU A 105 7.37 -17.77 -8.59
N LYS A 106 8.67 -17.42 -8.66
CA LYS A 106 9.23 -16.27 -7.93
C LYS A 106 8.61 -14.94 -8.38
N LYS A 107 8.32 -14.79 -9.67
CA LYS A 107 7.65 -13.59 -10.18
C LYS A 107 6.21 -13.49 -9.67
N PHE A 108 5.45 -14.59 -9.69
CA PHE A 108 4.10 -14.64 -9.13
C PHE A 108 4.12 -14.25 -7.66
N TYR A 109 5.00 -14.89 -6.88
CA TYR A 109 5.16 -14.63 -5.46
C TYR A 109 5.44 -13.16 -5.15
N GLN A 110 6.29 -12.49 -5.93
CA GLN A 110 6.58 -11.07 -5.74
C GLN A 110 5.42 -10.17 -6.22
N ARG A 111 4.75 -10.59 -7.30
CA ARG A 111 3.72 -9.79 -7.96
C ARG A 111 2.45 -9.69 -7.14
N GLN A 112 2.06 -10.75 -6.42
CA GLN A 112 0.83 -10.75 -5.62
C GLN A 112 0.74 -9.55 -4.65
N PHE A 113 1.86 -9.15 -4.02
CA PHE A 113 1.88 -8.04 -3.07
C PHE A 113 1.54 -6.68 -3.69
N HIS A 114 1.62 -6.53 -5.03
CA HIS A 114 1.17 -5.33 -5.73
C HIS A 114 -0.35 -5.26 -5.84
N TYR A 115 -1.04 -6.39 -5.73
CA TYR A 115 -2.49 -6.52 -5.75
C TYR A 115 -3.08 -6.69 -4.36
N LEU A 116 -2.28 -6.95 -3.34
CA LEU A 116 -2.70 -7.10 -1.94
C LEU A 116 -2.40 -5.84 -1.12
N LEU A 117 -2.73 -4.67 -1.68
CA LEU A 117 -2.49 -3.40 -1.02
C LEU A 117 -3.36 -3.28 0.22
N LYS A 118 -2.77 -2.79 1.32
CA LYS A 118 -3.49 -2.40 2.53
C LYS A 118 -3.48 -0.87 2.64
N PRO A 119 -4.51 -0.15 2.18
CA PRO A 119 -4.54 1.31 2.28
C PRO A 119 -4.55 1.76 3.74
N LEU A 120 -3.73 2.75 4.06
CA LEU A 120 -3.75 3.34 5.40
C LEU A 120 -5.08 4.04 5.64
N GLN A 121 -5.66 3.85 6.83
CA GLN A 121 -6.91 4.50 7.24
C GLN A 121 -6.64 5.56 8.30
N ARG A 122 -7.49 6.59 8.35
CA ARG A 122 -7.39 7.61 9.40
C ARG A 122 -7.49 6.96 10.78
N GLY A 123 -6.60 7.33 11.69
CA GLY A 123 -6.52 6.79 13.04
C GLY A 123 -5.83 5.43 13.14
N SER A 124 -5.51 4.76 12.03
CA SER A 124 -4.97 3.39 12.05
C SER A 124 -3.47 3.32 12.34
N HIS A 125 -3.03 2.16 12.83
CA HIS A 125 -1.64 1.73 12.78
C HIS A 125 -1.59 0.40 12.01
N LEU A 126 -0.82 0.32 10.93
CA LEU A 126 -0.66 -0.92 10.15
C LEU A 126 0.75 -1.48 10.26
N VAL A 127 0.87 -2.80 10.31
CA VAL A 127 2.15 -3.51 10.24
C VAL A 127 2.24 -4.14 8.86
N TYR A 128 3.21 -3.71 8.06
CA TYR A 128 3.48 -4.29 6.75
C TYR A 128 4.57 -5.34 6.86
N GLY A 129 4.34 -6.49 6.25
CA GLY A 129 5.36 -7.52 6.06
C GLY A 129 6.44 -7.09 5.07
N ASP A 130 7.57 -7.82 5.04
CA ASP A 130 8.77 -7.41 4.30
C ASP A 130 8.57 -7.25 2.78
N HIS A 131 7.65 -8.04 2.22
CA HIS A 131 7.30 -8.01 0.80
C HIS A 131 6.06 -7.16 0.51
N GLU A 132 5.33 -6.71 1.54
CA GLU A 132 4.12 -5.93 1.35
C GLU A 132 4.43 -4.52 0.86
N VAL A 133 3.64 -4.05 -0.10
CA VAL A 133 3.82 -2.72 -0.66
C VAL A 133 3.00 -1.72 0.15
N VAL A 134 3.65 -0.70 0.69
CA VAL A 134 2.96 0.42 1.34
C VAL A 134 2.39 1.35 0.25
N PRO A 135 1.05 1.49 0.14
CA PRO A 135 0.42 2.24 -0.94
C PRO A 135 0.51 3.75 -0.66
N LEU A 136 1.60 4.39 -1.09
CA LEU A 136 1.80 5.83 -1.03
C LEU A 136 2.76 6.33 -2.10
N ASP A 137 2.51 7.52 -2.62
CA ASP A 137 3.40 8.21 -3.54
C ASP A 137 4.27 9.22 -2.79
N VAL A 138 5.59 9.09 -2.88
CA VAL A 138 6.51 10.10 -2.34
C VAL A 138 6.65 11.24 -3.35
N VAL A 139 6.12 12.40 -3.00
CA VAL A 139 6.11 13.60 -3.85
C VAL A 139 7.40 14.38 -3.71
N GLU A 140 7.85 14.59 -2.47
CA GLU A 140 9.10 15.30 -2.17
C GLU A 140 9.82 14.53 -1.06
N ARG A 141 11.12 14.27 -1.27
CA ARG A 141 12.00 13.71 -0.24
C ARG A 141 12.80 14.84 0.38
N SER A 142 12.93 14.82 1.70
CA SER A 142 13.80 15.80 2.36
C SER A 142 15.27 15.58 1.95
N PRO A 143 15.98 16.59 1.43
CA PRO A 143 17.39 16.46 1.07
C PRO A 143 18.32 16.27 2.29
N LEU A 144 17.82 16.52 3.51
CA LEU A 144 18.55 16.34 4.77
C LEU A 144 18.47 14.91 5.34
N ALA A 145 17.86 13.97 4.59
CA ALA A 145 17.55 12.61 5.05
C ALA A 145 18.78 11.69 5.25
N THR A 146 20.00 12.16 4.95
CA THR A 146 21.21 11.34 5.01
C THR A 146 21.76 11.13 6.42
N HIS A 147 21.44 11.99 7.40
CA HIS A 147 22.11 11.91 8.72
C HIS A 147 21.25 12.19 9.97
N LYS A 148 19.95 12.49 9.85
CA LYS A 148 19.08 12.75 11.03
C LYS A 148 17.79 11.95 11.01
N SER A 149 17.40 11.46 12.19
CA SER A 149 16.17 10.70 12.54
C SER A 149 14.85 11.47 12.32
N HIS A 150 14.88 12.56 11.54
CA HIS A 150 13.75 13.50 11.39
C HIS A 150 13.48 13.87 9.93
N ALA A 151 13.87 13.02 8.97
CA ALA A 151 13.47 13.22 7.57
C ALA A 151 11.94 13.26 7.46
N ILE A 152 11.44 14.36 6.90
CA ILE A 152 10.01 14.56 6.61
C ILE A 152 9.84 14.46 5.11
N ASP A 153 9.20 13.39 4.64
CA ASP A 153 8.81 13.26 3.24
C ASP A 153 7.40 13.82 3.06
N LYS A 154 7.12 14.42 1.90
CA LYS A 154 5.77 14.76 1.48
C LYS A 154 5.22 13.61 0.66
N VAL A 155 4.07 13.08 1.05
CA VAL A 155 3.47 11.89 0.41
C VAL A 155 2.00 12.11 0.07
N LYS A 156 1.49 11.33 -0.89
CA LYS A 156 0.07 11.18 -1.20
C LYS A 156 -0.36 9.75 -0.94
N LEU A 157 -1.63 9.58 -0.58
CA LEU A 157 -2.24 8.28 -0.41
C LEU A 157 -3.24 8.02 -1.55
N PRO A 158 -3.29 6.82 -2.13
CA PRO A 158 -4.21 6.52 -3.23
C PRO A 158 -5.68 6.56 -2.81
N ASN A 159 -5.98 6.27 -1.55
CA ASN A 159 -7.33 6.29 -1.00
C ASN A 159 -7.76 7.67 -0.44
N VAL A 160 -6.91 8.69 -0.55
CA VAL A 160 -7.24 10.06 -0.11
C VAL A 160 -6.91 11.06 -1.21
N SER A 161 -7.94 11.48 -1.95
CA SER A 161 -7.80 12.46 -3.02
C SER A 161 -7.53 13.87 -2.48
N GLY A 162 -6.65 14.61 -3.16
CA GLY A 162 -6.44 16.04 -2.92
C GLY A 162 -5.58 16.40 -1.71
N ALA A 163 -5.30 15.46 -0.80
CA ALA A 163 -4.51 15.71 0.40
C ALA A 163 -3.03 15.38 0.22
N PHE A 164 -2.19 16.14 0.93
CA PHE A 164 -0.77 15.81 1.14
C PHE A 164 -0.52 15.50 2.60
N PHE A 165 0.42 14.59 2.85
CA PHE A 165 0.82 14.18 4.18
C PHE A 165 2.31 14.41 4.38
N CYS A 166 2.67 14.80 5.59
CA CYS A 166 4.03 14.78 6.06
C CYS A 166 4.31 13.42 6.69
N ARG A 167 5.25 12.66 6.15
CA ARG A 167 5.68 11.37 6.67
C ARG A 167 6.99 11.49 7.42
N ARG A 168 6.96 11.19 8.72
CA ARG A 168 8.17 11.05 9.55
C ARG A 168 8.60 9.59 9.61
N ARG A 169 9.90 9.34 9.56
CA ARG A 169 10.52 8.01 9.67
C ARG A 169 11.33 7.89 10.96
N TYR A 170 11.17 6.77 11.65
CA TYR A 170 11.87 6.41 12.88
C TYR A 170 12.54 5.04 12.70
N SER A 171 13.81 4.91 13.08
CA SER A 171 14.47 3.61 13.14
C SER A 171 13.95 2.84 14.34
N LEU A 172 13.57 1.57 14.16
CA LEU A 172 13.09 0.72 15.25
C LEU A 172 14.09 -0.38 15.60
N GLY A 173 14.08 -0.82 16.85
CA GLY A 173 14.92 -1.91 17.35
C GLY A 173 15.82 -1.51 18.51
N ALA A 174 16.88 -2.29 18.73
CA ALA A 174 17.79 -2.14 19.88
C ALA A 174 19.12 -1.44 19.53
N GLY A 175 19.25 -0.92 18.31
CA GLY A 175 20.47 -0.23 17.85
C GLY A 175 20.59 1.20 18.40
N PRO A 176 21.80 1.79 18.37
CA PRO A 176 22.00 3.19 18.78
C PRO A 176 21.09 4.16 18.01
N GLY A 177 20.28 4.94 18.72
CA GLY A 177 19.33 5.89 18.12
C GLY A 177 18.07 5.26 17.53
N ALA A 178 17.89 3.94 17.65
CA ALA A 178 16.63 3.27 17.37
C ALA A 178 15.69 3.34 18.58
N ILE A 179 14.40 3.36 18.30
CA ILE A 179 13.35 3.36 19.32
C ILE A 179 12.83 1.92 19.47
N PRO A 180 12.67 1.39 20.69
CA PRO A 180 11.99 0.13 20.91
C PRO A 180 10.59 0.13 20.27
N ILE A 181 10.19 -0.99 19.66
CA ILE A 181 8.89 -1.09 18.98
C ILE A 181 7.74 -0.79 19.96
N SER A 182 7.83 -1.28 21.20
CA SER A 182 6.83 -1.01 22.25
C SER A 182 6.69 0.49 22.53
N GLU A 183 7.80 1.20 22.72
CA GLU A 183 7.80 2.64 22.99
C GLU A 183 7.22 3.43 21.81
N PHE A 184 7.55 3.03 20.58
CA PHE A 184 6.95 3.62 19.39
C PHE A 184 5.42 3.44 19.38
N LEU A 185 4.92 2.22 19.64
CA LEU A 185 3.49 1.93 19.68
C LEU A 185 2.77 2.68 20.81
N ASP A 186 3.37 2.78 21.99
CA ASP A 186 2.84 3.55 23.12
C ASP A 186 2.72 5.04 22.77
N ALA A 187 3.74 5.60 22.10
CA ALA A 187 3.70 6.97 21.61
C ALA A 187 2.57 7.18 20.58
N ILE A 188 2.36 6.22 19.67
CA ILE A 188 1.23 6.27 18.72
C ILE A 188 -0.11 6.26 19.45
N GLN A 189 -0.28 5.42 20.47
CA GLN A 189 -1.51 5.37 21.26
C GLN A 189 -1.74 6.68 22.01
N GLY A 190 -0.70 7.27 22.61
CA GLY A 190 -0.79 8.57 23.28
C GLY A 190 -1.19 9.70 22.33
N ILE A 191 -0.62 9.74 21.13
CA ILE A 191 -0.93 10.76 20.12
C ILE A 191 -2.37 10.60 19.57
N LYS A 192 -2.88 9.37 19.43
CA LYS A 192 -4.28 9.14 19.04
C LYS A 192 -5.26 9.78 20.02
N GLY A 193 -4.93 9.83 21.30
CA GLY A 193 -5.73 10.48 22.34
C GLY A 193 -5.70 12.01 22.35
N LEU A 194 -4.76 12.62 21.59
CA LEU A 194 -4.53 14.07 21.56
C LEU A 194 -4.93 14.66 20.19
N GLN A 195 -6.20 14.55 19.82
CA GLN A 195 -6.76 15.22 18.63
C GLN A 195 -7.23 16.64 19.02
N ASN A 196 -6.33 17.63 19.01
CA ASN A 196 -6.68 19.05 19.18
C ASN A 196 -6.48 19.83 17.87
N GLU A 197 -7.35 20.82 17.63
CA GLU A 197 -7.47 21.60 16.39
C GLU A 197 -6.21 22.41 16.00
N HIS A 198 -5.27 22.58 16.94
CA HIS A 198 -4.07 23.43 16.76
C HIS A 198 -2.74 22.66 16.68
N MET A 199 -2.74 21.33 16.80
CA MET A 199 -1.55 20.50 16.58
C MET A 199 -1.63 19.79 15.25
N VAL A 200 -0.47 19.62 14.59
CA VAL A 200 -0.35 18.85 13.35
C VAL A 200 -1.05 17.50 13.56
N SER A 201 -2.20 17.33 12.92
CA SER A 201 -3.10 16.25 13.29
C SER A 201 -2.53 14.93 12.80
N TYR A 202 -2.21 14.06 13.75
CA TYR A 202 -1.92 12.66 13.47
C TYR A 202 -3.00 12.10 12.56
N TRP A 203 -2.57 11.48 11.46
CA TRP A 203 -3.48 10.88 10.50
C TRP A 203 -3.43 9.37 10.53
N ALA A 204 -2.25 8.76 10.37
CA ALA A 204 -2.06 7.32 10.52
C ALA A 204 -0.60 7.03 10.84
N SER A 205 -0.30 5.78 11.16
CA SER A 205 1.07 5.30 11.29
C SER A 205 1.20 3.89 10.72
N TYR A 206 2.43 3.49 10.44
CA TYR A 206 2.70 2.12 10.04
C TYR A 206 4.13 1.70 10.38
N THR A 207 4.38 0.40 10.40
CA THR A 207 5.72 -0.18 10.49
C THR A 207 6.02 -0.99 9.23
N HIS A 208 7.26 -0.92 8.76
CA HIS A 208 7.72 -1.68 7.60
C HIS A 208 9.25 -1.75 7.60
N ASN A 209 9.82 -2.94 7.38
CA ASN A 209 11.27 -3.18 7.22
C ASN A 209 12.13 -2.56 8.33
N GLY A 210 11.73 -2.72 9.59
CA GLY A 210 12.47 -2.19 10.75
C GLY A 210 12.34 -0.69 11.00
N PHE A 211 11.43 -0.01 10.31
CA PHE A 211 11.15 1.41 10.51
C PHE A 211 9.70 1.66 10.89
N GLY A 212 9.49 2.66 11.75
CA GLY A 212 8.20 3.22 12.10
C GLY A 212 7.96 4.49 11.31
N TYR A 213 6.75 4.66 10.82
CA TYR A 213 6.35 5.81 10.02
C TYR A 213 5.10 6.44 10.59
N VAL A 214 5.08 7.76 10.64
CA VAL A 214 3.92 8.53 11.12
C VAL A 214 3.53 9.55 10.08
N LEU A 215 2.26 9.52 9.68
CA LEU A 215 1.64 10.44 8.76
C LEU A 215 0.89 11.52 9.52
N PHE A 216 1.15 12.75 9.11
CA PHE A 216 0.49 13.93 9.61
C PHE A 216 -0.19 14.64 8.44
N LEU A 217 -1.40 15.17 8.65
CA LEU A 217 -2.04 16.01 7.64
C LEU A 217 -1.19 17.28 7.45
N ALA A 218 -0.80 17.58 6.22
CA ALA A 218 -0.17 18.86 5.95
C ALA A 218 -1.24 19.95 6.11
N ALA A 219 -0.97 20.97 6.93
CA ALA A 219 -1.83 22.15 6.95
C ALA A 219 -1.79 22.78 5.55
N GLU A 220 -2.96 22.99 4.94
CA GLU A 220 -3.07 23.86 3.78
C GLU A 220 -2.75 25.29 4.22
N ARG A 221 -1.48 25.67 4.13
CA ARG A 221 -1.13 27.09 4.03
C ARG A 221 -0.31 27.28 2.77
N PRO A 222 -0.79 28.07 1.80
CA PRO A 222 0.10 28.62 0.79
C PRO A 222 1.15 29.44 1.51
N TYR A 223 2.42 29.05 1.38
CA TYR A 223 3.58 29.82 1.83
C TYR A 223 3.75 31.03 0.90
N SER A 224 2.82 31.97 0.99
CA SER A 224 3.00 33.34 0.53
C SER A 224 2.36 34.22 1.59
N GLN A 225 3.20 34.98 2.29
CA GLN A 225 2.89 35.91 3.38
C GLN A 225 2.83 35.31 4.79
N VAL A 226 3.98 34.97 5.36
CA VAL A 226 4.30 35.38 6.75
C VAL A 226 5.80 35.65 6.83
N VAL A 227 6.15 36.86 7.27
CA VAL A 227 7.46 37.36 7.73
C VAL A 227 8.48 37.82 6.66
N SER A 228 8.27 39.03 6.12
CA SER A 228 9.37 40.00 6.08
C SER A 228 9.50 40.56 7.50
N GLY A 229 10.59 40.22 8.17
CA GLY A 229 10.88 40.69 9.51
C GLY A 229 11.22 42.17 9.54
N ASP A 230 10.85 42.83 10.65
CA ASP A 230 11.70 43.78 11.34
C ASP A 230 11.07 44.10 12.70
N ASP A 231 11.46 43.32 13.72
CA ASP A 231 11.37 43.75 15.12
C ASP A 231 12.77 43.60 15.73
N THR A 232 13.59 44.62 15.50
CA THR A 232 14.87 44.77 16.20
C THR A 232 14.58 45.44 17.54
N ILE A 233 14.36 44.65 18.60
CA ILE A 233 14.37 45.16 19.97
C ILE A 233 15.84 45.38 20.37
N SER A 234 16.27 46.63 20.36
CA SER A 234 17.54 47.06 20.94
C SER A 234 17.34 47.43 22.41
N VAL A 235 17.96 46.66 23.29
CA VAL A 235 18.07 46.95 24.73
C VAL A 235 19.22 47.94 24.93
N GLN A 236 18.94 49.11 25.50
CA GLN A 236 19.99 49.96 26.06
C GLN A 236 19.54 50.59 27.39
N ALA A 237 20.34 50.33 28.42
CA ALA A 237 20.13 50.64 29.83
C ALA A 237 20.41 52.13 30.17
N PRO A 238 20.07 52.61 31.38
CA PRO A 238 19.69 54.00 31.63
C PRO A 238 20.82 54.91 32.19
N GLY A 239 20.61 56.21 32.01
CA GLY A 239 21.00 57.25 32.99
C GLY A 239 22.20 58.14 32.65
N LYS A 240 21.97 59.45 32.47
CA LYS A 240 22.36 60.47 33.47
C LYS A 240 21.89 61.88 33.07
N ASP A 241 21.30 62.53 34.05
CA ASP A 241 20.86 63.92 34.14
C ASP A 241 22.02 64.94 34.00
N THR A 242 21.75 65.99 33.20
CA THR A 242 22.05 67.46 33.32
C THR A 242 23.43 67.97 33.79
N PRO A 243 23.78 69.27 33.62
CA PRO A 243 22.98 70.47 33.28
C PRO A 243 23.10 70.98 31.84
#